data_AF-A0A9D9PB38-F1
#
_entry.id   AF-A0A9D9PB38-F1
#
_cell.length_a   1.000
_cell.length_b   1.000
_cell.length_c   1.000
_cell.angle_alpha   90.00
_cell.angle_beta   90.00
_cell.angle_gamma   90.00
#
_symmetry.space_group_name_H-M   'P 1'
#
loop_
_entity.id
_entity.type
_entity.pdbx_description
1 polymer ?
#
loop_
_entity_poly.entity_id
_entity_poly.type
_entity_poly.pdbx_seq_one_letter_code
_entity_poly.pdbx_strand_id
1 'polypeptide(L)'
;MAHHDNQWRDIDPASIDPAWLLNELKQAHLTIRTLLRQLSKEQDRHAEIVRAYNKTVANLVEITRENAVLERERDMWKARAESAMRKQAECGMGVFPFSLTAAEISAIRKAMARLHHPDAGGDAERMKLWNAALDPLEERLSS
;
A
#
# COMPACT_ATOMS: atom_id res chain seq x y z
N MET A 1 18.01 1.16 53.95
CA MET A 1 19.24 1.36 54.73
C MET A 1 20.18 0.21 54.40
N ALA A 2 21.18 0.47 53.55
CA ALA A 2 22.28 -0.45 53.33
C ALA A 2 23.55 0.32 53.70
N HIS A 3 24.14 -0.02 54.85
CA HIS A 3 25.46 0.45 55.24
C HIS A 3 26.46 -0.16 54.24
N HIS A 4 26.86 0.60 53.24
CA HIS A 4 28.13 0.35 52.58
C HIS A 4 29.21 0.72 53.60
N ASP A 5 29.56 -0.23 54.46
CA ASP A 5 30.76 -0.17 55.26
C ASP A 5 31.93 0.05 54.30
N ASN A 6 32.58 1.20 54.46
CA ASN A 6 33.72 1.61 53.68
C ASN A 6 34.90 0.71 54.08
N GLN A 7 35.00 -0.44 53.42
CA GLN A 7 36.03 -1.48 53.57
C GLN A 7 37.47 -0.96 53.42
N TRP A 8 37.62 0.30 52.99
CA TRP A 8 38.88 1.01 52.79
C TRP A 8 39.42 1.73 54.04
N ARG A 9 38.66 1.80 55.15
CA ARG A 9 39.09 2.55 56.35
C ARG A 9 40.15 1.84 57.20
N ASP A 10 40.28 0.52 57.10
CA ASP A 10 41.17 -0.29 57.94
C ASP A 10 42.38 -0.88 57.18
N ILE A 11 42.63 -0.43 55.96
CA ILE A 11 43.78 -0.91 55.18
C ILE A 11 45.01 -0.11 55.59
N ASP A 12 45.94 -0.74 56.30
CA ASP A 12 47.24 -0.15 56.61
C ASP A 12 47.99 0.11 55.28
N PRO A 13 48.27 1.37 54.90
CA PRO A 13 48.90 1.71 53.63
C PRO A 13 50.31 1.11 53.49
N ALA A 14 50.97 0.74 54.59
CA ALA A 14 52.26 0.06 54.56
C ALA A 14 52.17 -1.43 54.18
N SER A 15 50.97 -2.03 54.24
CA SER A 15 50.71 -3.44 53.92
C SER A 15 50.36 -3.68 52.44
N ILE A 16 50.09 -2.62 51.68
CA ILE A 16 49.66 -2.71 50.29
C ILE A 16 50.88 -2.82 49.38
N ASP A 17 50.97 -3.92 48.62
CA ASP A 17 52.02 -4.09 47.61
C ASP A 17 51.88 -3.02 46.50
N PRO A 18 52.89 -2.14 46.31
CA PRO A 18 52.88 -1.13 45.26
C PRO A 18 52.75 -1.73 43.85
N ALA A 19 53.29 -2.94 43.63
CA ALA A 19 53.20 -3.61 42.33
C ALA A 19 51.76 -4.04 42.02
N TRP A 20 51.02 -4.49 43.05
CA TRP A 20 49.61 -4.81 42.93
C TRP A 20 48.77 -3.58 42.59
N LEU A 21 48.96 -2.45 43.28
CA LEU A 21 48.26 -1.18 42.99
C LEU A 21 48.52 -0.68 41.56
N LEU A 22 49.76 -0.78 41.08
CA LEU A 22 50.12 -0.39 39.72
C LEU A 22 49.46 -1.31 38.68
N ASN A 23 49.33 -2.60 38.97
CA ASN A 23 48.61 -3.52 38.12
C ASN A 23 47.11 -3.19 38.10
N GLU A 24 46.51 -2.93 39.26
CA GLU A 24 45.09 -2.57 39.36
C GLU A 24 44.77 -1.26 38.63
N LEU A 25 45.64 -0.25 38.76
CA LEU A 25 45.52 1.01 38.01
C LEU A 25 45.61 0.79 36.50
N LYS A 26 46.51 -0.10 36.05
CA LYS A 26 46.60 -0.47 34.62
C LYS A 26 45.33 -1.17 34.15
N GLN A 27 44.79 -2.11 34.91
CA GLN A 27 43.54 -2.81 34.58
C GLN A 27 42.34 -1.85 34.55
N ALA A 28 42.26 -0.93 35.51
CA ALA A 28 41.24 0.11 35.55
C ALA A 28 41.32 1.01 34.29
N HIS A 29 42.52 1.47 33.91
CA HIS A 29 42.71 2.26 32.69
C HIS A 29 42.32 1.51 31.41
N LEU A 30 42.67 0.22 31.31
CA LEU A 30 42.26 -0.61 30.17
C LEU A 30 40.74 -0.78 30.11
N THR A 31 40.10 -0.96 31.27
CA THR A 31 38.65 -1.09 31.39
C THR A 31 37.95 0.21 30.99
N ILE A 32 38.38 1.36 31.53
CA ILE A 32 37.86 2.68 31.18
C ILE A 32 37.96 2.91 29.66
N ARG A 33 39.12 2.61 29.06
CA ARG A 33 39.32 2.77 27.62
C ARG A 33 38.38 1.88 26.80
N THR A 34 38.10 0.68 27.29
CA THR A 34 37.18 -0.25 26.61
C THR A 34 35.73 0.23 26.72
N LEU A 35 35.30 0.65 27.91
CA LEU A 35 33.96 1.20 28.14
C LEU A 35 33.72 2.47 27.32
N LEU A 36 34.70 3.38 27.22
CA LEU A 36 34.59 4.58 26.38
C LEU A 36 34.41 4.23 24.90
N ARG A 37 35.12 3.22 24.40
CA ARG A 37 34.93 2.73 23.02
C ARG A 37 33.56 2.12 22.81
N GLN A 38 33.06 1.36 23.79
CA GLN A 38 31.72 0.79 23.72
C GLN A 38 30.65 1.88 23.74
N LEU A 39 30.79 2.87 24.61
CA LEU A 39 29.90 4.03 24.69
C LEU A 39 29.88 4.81 23.36
N SER A 40 31.04 5.07 22.77
CA SER A 40 31.13 5.71 21.45
C SER A 40 30.39 4.92 20.38
N LYS A 41 30.54 3.59 20.35
CA LYS A 41 29.82 2.74 19.38
C LYS A 41 28.31 2.78 19.59
N GLU A 42 27.85 2.77 20.84
CA GLU A 42 26.42 2.89 21.13
C GLU A 42 25.87 4.27 20.75
N GLN A 43 26.63 5.33 21.00
CA GLN A 43 26.25 6.68 20.56
C GLN A 43 26.12 6.77 19.04
N ASP A 44 27.03 6.17 18.29
CA ASP A 44 26.97 6.12 16.83
C ASP A 44 25.73 5.33 16.35
N ARG A 45 25.46 4.17 16.97
CA ARG A 45 24.24 3.37 16.71
C ARG A 45 22.98 4.17 16.99
N HIS A 46 22.91 4.85 18.13
CA HIS A 46 21.77 5.70 18.47
C HIS A 46 21.58 6.83 17.47
N ALA A 47 22.66 7.50 17.04
CA ALA A 47 22.59 8.54 16.03
C ALA A 47 22.04 8.00 14.70
N GLU A 48 22.43 6.78 14.32
CA GLU A 48 21.89 6.12 13.12
C GLU A 48 20.41 5.76 13.25
N ILE A 49 20.00 5.21 14.39
CA ILE A 49 18.59 4.91 14.68
C ILE A 49 17.74 6.17 14.63
N VAL A 50 18.20 7.29 15.21
CA VAL A 50 17.49 8.57 15.16
C VAL A 50 17.36 9.07 13.73
N ARG A 51 18.42 8.97 12.92
CA ARG A 51 18.35 9.34 11.50
C ARG A 51 17.34 8.46 10.74
N ALA A 52 17.37 7.15 10.95
CA ALA A 52 16.45 6.22 10.31
C ALA A 52 14.99 6.50 10.72
N TYR A 53 14.74 6.71 12.02
CA TYR A 53 13.44 7.07 12.55
C TYR A 53 12.91 8.39 11.97
N ASN A 54 13.72 9.43 11.93
CA ASN A 54 13.31 10.71 11.33
C ASN A 54 12.94 10.55 9.85
N LYS A 55 13.67 9.71 9.12
CA LYS A 55 13.36 9.38 7.72
C LYS A 55 12.05 8.60 7.60
N THR A 56 11.79 7.63 8.47
CA THR A 56 10.51 6.88 8.42
C THR A 56 9.33 7.76 8.76
N VAL A 57 9.45 8.65 9.75
CA VAL A 57 8.40 9.62 10.08
C VAL A 57 8.13 10.57 8.90
N ALA A 58 9.18 11.11 8.27
CA ALA A 58 9.02 11.95 7.09
C ALA A 58 8.29 11.21 5.96
N ASN A 59 8.71 9.98 5.66
CA ASN A 59 8.06 9.15 4.64
C ASN A 59 6.57 8.87 4.98
N LEU A 60 6.25 8.60 6.25
CA LEU A 60 4.86 8.37 6.66
C LEU A 60 3.99 9.62 6.49
N VAL A 61 4.54 10.80 6.77
CA VAL A 61 3.85 12.08 6.53
C VAL A 61 3.62 12.30 5.04
N GLU A 62 4.58 11.97 4.18
CA GLU A 62 4.41 12.06 2.73
C GLU A 62 3.34 11.07 2.22
N ILE A 63 3.40 9.81 2.65
CA ILE A 63 2.41 8.79 2.29
C ILE A 63 1.00 9.19 2.71
N THR A 64 0.82 9.72 3.93
CA THR A 64 -0.50 10.18 4.39
C THR A 64 -1.03 11.34 3.55
N ARG A 65 -0.17 12.27 3.14
CA ARG A 65 -0.53 13.35 2.22
C ARG A 65 -0.94 12.81 0.85
N GLU A 66 -0.17 11.88 0.27
CA GLU A 66 -0.47 11.26 -1.03
C GLU A 66 -1.77 10.47 -0.98
N ASN A 67 -1.99 9.68 0.08
CA ASN A 67 -3.24 8.94 0.29
C ASN A 67 -4.44 9.88 0.33
N ALA A 68 -4.35 11.03 1.01
CA ALA A 68 -5.43 12.02 1.03
C ALA A 68 -5.71 12.65 -0.36
N VAL A 69 -4.71 12.68 -1.26
CA VAL A 69 -4.94 13.09 -2.66
C VAL A 69 -5.65 11.97 -3.43
N LEU A 70 -5.15 10.73 -3.33
CA LEU A 70 -5.72 9.57 -4.00
C LEU A 70 -7.17 9.29 -3.57
N GLU A 71 -7.50 9.48 -2.29
CA GLU A 71 -8.88 9.34 -1.80
C GLU A 71 -9.81 10.37 -2.44
N ARG A 72 -9.37 11.62 -2.57
CA ARG A 72 -10.16 12.66 -3.24
C ARG A 72 -10.35 12.36 -4.73
N GLU A 73 -9.31 11.88 -5.41
CA GLU A 73 -9.40 11.46 -6.80
C GLU A 73 -10.35 10.27 -6.97
N ARG A 74 -10.23 9.25 -6.11
CA ARG A 74 -11.15 8.10 -6.08
C ARG A 74 -12.60 8.56 -5.91
N ASP A 75 -12.86 9.46 -4.97
CA ASP A 75 -14.22 9.93 -4.68
C ASP A 75 -14.78 10.75 -5.84
N MET A 76 -13.96 11.58 -6.49
CA MET A 76 -14.32 12.28 -7.72
C MET A 76 -14.69 11.29 -8.84
N TRP A 77 -13.88 10.26 -9.06
CA TRP A 77 -14.15 9.25 -10.09
C TRP A 77 -15.39 8.42 -9.77
N LYS A 78 -15.58 8.07 -8.50
CA LYS A 78 -16.78 7.37 -8.02
C LYS A 78 -18.04 8.20 -8.26
N ALA A 79 -18.03 9.49 -7.90
CA ALA A 79 -19.13 10.40 -8.17
C ALA A 79 -19.43 10.54 -9.66
N ARG A 80 -18.39 10.61 -10.50
CA ARG A 80 -18.54 10.63 -11.97
C ARG A 80 -19.17 9.33 -12.48
N ALA A 81 -18.68 8.18 -12.05
CA ALA A 81 -19.21 6.88 -12.45
C ALA A 81 -20.68 6.71 -12.01
N GLU A 82 -21.01 7.04 -10.77
CA GLU A 82 -22.39 7.02 -10.26
C GLU A 82 -23.29 7.95 -11.07
N SER A 83 -22.83 9.16 -11.41
CA SER A 83 -23.60 10.09 -12.25
C SER A 83 -23.81 9.57 -13.67
N ALA A 84 -22.82 8.91 -14.26
CA ALA A 84 -22.92 8.31 -15.58
C ALA A 84 -23.88 7.11 -15.57
N MET A 85 -23.80 6.28 -14.54
CA MET A 85 -24.74 5.17 -14.34
C MET A 85 -26.17 5.64 -14.12
N ARG A 86 -26.39 6.72 -13.35
CA ARG A 86 -27.73 7.34 -13.21
C ARG A 86 -28.26 7.83 -14.55
N LYS A 87 -27.47 8.56 -15.33
CA LYS A 87 -27.85 8.99 -16.68
C LYS A 87 -28.14 7.81 -17.61
N GLN A 88 -27.36 6.73 -17.52
CA GLN A 88 -27.58 5.53 -18.32
C GLN A 88 -28.82 4.74 -17.87
N ALA A 89 -29.13 4.74 -16.57
CA ALA A 89 -30.35 4.15 -16.02
C ALA A 89 -31.60 4.98 -16.36
N GLU A 90 -31.49 6.31 -16.34
CA GLU A 90 -32.51 7.23 -16.88
C GLU A 90 -32.69 7.05 -18.40
N CYS A 91 -31.60 6.68 -19.10
CA CYS A 91 -31.62 6.28 -20.51
C CYS A 91 -31.91 4.77 -20.70
N GLY A 92 -32.31 4.08 -19.63
CA GLY A 92 -32.51 2.64 -19.59
C GLY A 92 -33.77 2.21 -20.33
N MET A 93 -33.57 1.63 -21.51
CA MET A 93 -34.38 0.53 -22.08
C MET A 93 -35.89 0.73 -22.17
N GLY A 94 -36.36 1.98 -22.31
CA GLY A 94 -37.80 2.28 -22.39
C GLY A 94 -38.30 2.65 -23.78
N VAL A 95 -37.52 3.37 -24.59
CA VAL A 95 -38.03 3.90 -25.87
C VAL A 95 -36.87 4.02 -26.86
N PHE A 96 -36.56 2.96 -27.59
CA PHE A 96 -36.09 3.19 -28.96
C PHE A 96 -37.28 3.85 -29.69
N PRO A 97 -37.17 5.09 -30.20
CA PRO A 97 -38.30 5.80 -30.80
C PRO A 97 -38.73 5.23 -32.17
N PHE A 98 -38.22 4.06 -32.53
CA PHE A 98 -38.49 3.37 -33.77
C PHE A 98 -38.86 1.92 -33.44
N SER A 99 -40.10 1.54 -33.78
CA SER A 99 -40.48 0.12 -33.84
C SER A 99 -39.70 -0.51 -34.98
N LEU A 100 -38.66 -1.28 -34.65
CA LEU A 100 -37.97 -2.09 -35.66
C LEU A 100 -38.92 -3.17 -36.14
N THR A 101 -39.05 -3.29 -37.46
CA THR A 101 -39.79 -4.40 -38.08
C THR A 101 -39.00 -5.70 -37.95
N ALA A 102 -39.69 -6.85 -38.01
CA ALA A 102 -39.03 -8.16 -37.94
C ALA A 102 -37.97 -8.36 -39.05
N ALA A 103 -38.20 -7.75 -40.23
CA ALA A 103 -37.24 -7.74 -41.32
C ALA A 103 -35.96 -6.96 -40.98
N GLU A 104 -36.07 -5.83 -40.28
CA GLU A 104 -34.91 -5.03 -39.86
C GLU A 104 -34.11 -5.72 -38.76
N ILE A 105 -34.78 -6.39 -37.81
CA ILE A 105 -34.09 -7.15 -36.77
C ILE A 105 -33.31 -8.32 -37.37
N SER A 106 -33.90 -9.05 -38.32
CA SER A 106 -33.20 -10.13 -39.03
C SER A 106 -32.04 -9.61 -39.91
N ALA A 107 -32.18 -8.43 -40.50
CA ALA A 107 -31.12 -7.76 -41.27
C ALA A 107 -29.95 -7.35 -40.36
N ILE A 108 -30.24 -6.81 -39.17
CA ILE A 108 -29.22 -6.47 -38.16
C ILE A 108 -28.53 -7.74 -37.67
N ARG A 109 -29.27 -8.81 -37.34
CA ARG A 109 -28.72 -10.11 -36.94
C ARG A 109 -27.75 -10.65 -38.01
N LYS A 110 -28.12 -10.55 -39.29
CA LYS A 110 -27.29 -10.99 -40.43
C LYS A 110 -26.08 -10.09 -40.66
N ALA A 111 -26.19 -8.78 -40.44
CA ALA A 111 -25.06 -7.85 -40.54
C ALA A 111 -24.04 -8.07 -39.41
N MET A 112 -24.51 -8.28 -38.17
CA MET A 112 -23.65 -8.57 -37.02
C MET A 112 -22.97 -9.94 -37.16
N ALA A 113 -23.65 -10.95 -37.68
CA ALA A 113 -23.06 -12.27 -37.97
C ALA A 113 -21.94 -12.20 -39.01
N ARG A 114 -22.03 -11.27 -39.97
CA ARG A 114 -20.97 -11.02 -40.96
C ARG A 114 -19.79 -10.26 -40.36
N LEU A 115 -20.05 -9.33 -39.44
CA LEU A 115 -19.03 -8.50 -38.81
C LEU A 115 -18.23 -9.25 -37.72
N HIS A 116 -18.88 -10.17 -37.01
CA HIS A 116 -18.28 -10.95 -35.91
C HIS A 116 -18.14 -12.44 -36.26
N HIS A 117 -18.08 -12.79 -37.55
CA HIS A 117 -17.84 -14.16 -37.98
C HIS A 117 -16.45 -14.63 -37.50
N PRO A 118 -16.31 -15.84 -36.95
CA PRO A 118 -15.04 -16.36 -36.43
C PRO A 118 -13.92 -16.38 -37.47
N ASP A 119 -14.25 -16.63 -38.75
CA ASP A 119 -13.27 -16.63 -39.86
C ASP A 119 -12.76 -15.22 -40.23
N ALA A 120 -13.43 -14.16 -39.79
CA ALA A 120 -13.03 -12.77 -40.01
C ALA A 120 -12.26 -12.16 -38.82
N GLY A 121 -11.88 -12.98 -37.82
CA GLY A 121 -11.26 -12.51 -36.58
C GLY A 121 -12.26 -11.86 -35.61
N GLY A 122 -13.55 -12.20 -35.74
CA GLY A 122 -14.63 -11.68 -34.92
C GLY A 122 -14.66 -12.23 -33.50
N ASP A 123 -15.02 -11.38 -32.54
CA ASP A 123 -15.19 -11.72 -31.14
C ASP A 123 -16.51 -12.47 -30.91
N ALA A 124 -16.43 -13.79 -30.69
CA ALA A 124 -17.59 -14.66 -30.51
C ALA A 124 -18.47 -14.27 -29.30
N GLU A 125 -17.87 -13.68 -28.25
CA GLU A 125 -18.61 -13.19 -27.08
C GLU A 125 -19.48 -11.98 -27.43
N ARG A 126 -19.03 -11.12 -28.37
CA ARG A 126 -19.86 -10.02 -28.87
C ARG A 126 -21.04 -10.50 -29.69
N MET A 127 -20.87 -11.56 -30.49
CA MET A 127 -21.99 -12.16 -31.24
C MET A 127 -23.05 -12.71 -30.28
N LYS A 128 -22.64 -13.33 -29.17
CA LYS A 128 -23.56 -13.83 -28.13
C LYS A 128 -24.32 -12.70 -27.43
N LEU A 129 -23.64 -11.59 -27.11
CA LEU A 129 -24.27 -10.40 -26.52
C LEU A 129 -25.28 -9.75 -27.46
N TRP A 130 -24.98 -9.69 -28.76
CA TRP A 130 -25.92 -9.18 -29.77
C TRP A 130 -27.15 -10.05 -29.93
N ASN A 131 -26.99 -11.39 -29.98
CA ASN A 131 -28.14 -12.30 -30.01
C ASN A 131 -29.02 -12.12 -28.78
N ALA A 132 -28.43 -12.07 -27.57
CA ALA A 132 -29.16 -11.87 -26.33
C ALA A 132 -29.92 -10.53 -26.26
N ALA A 133 -29.46 -9.49 -26.98
CA ALA A 133 -30.15 -8.20 -27.07
C ALA A 133 -31.27 -8.18 -28.14
N LEU A 134 -31.15 -8.98 -29.20
CA LEU A 134 -32.12 -9.03 -30.29
C LEU A 134 -33.26 -10.04 -30.05
N ASP A 135 -33.02 -11.12 -29.30
CA ASP A 135 -34.04 -12.14 -29.01
C ASP A 135 -35.30 -11.58 -28.30
N PRO A 136 -35.21 -10.69 -27.29
CA PRO A 136 -36.39 -10.09 -26.65
C PRO A 136 -37.18 -9.16 -27.58
N LEU A 137 -36.58 -8.66 -28.66
CA LEU A 137 -37.26 -7.81 -29.65
C LEU A 137 -38.01 -8.65 -30.69
N GLU A 138 -37.51 -9.84 -31.04
CA GLU A 138 -38.21 -10.79 -31.91
C GLU A 138 -39.39 -11.47 -31.21
N GLU A 139 -39.24 -11.83 -29.93
CA GLU A 139 -40.33 -12.42 -29.12
C GLU A 139 -41.54 -11.47 -28.98
N ARG A 140 -41.28 -10.16 -28.85
CA ARG A 140 -42.31 -9.12 -28.77
C ARG A 140 -43.06 -8.86 -30.08
N LEU A 141 -42.48 -9.25 -31.22
CA LEU A 141 -43.09 -9.12 -32.55
C LEU A 141 -43.76 -10.43 -33.01
N SER A 142 -43.44 -11.54 -32.35
CA SER A 142 -43.99 -12.88 -32.65
C SER A 142 -45.17 -13.26 -31.75
N SER A 143 -45.45 -12.46 -30.71
CA SER A 143 -46.68 -12.51 -29.88
C SER A 143 -47.72 -11.52 -30.39
#